data_AF-A0A089LSF6-F1
#
_entry.id   AF-A0A089LSF6-F1
#
_cell.length_a   1.000
_cell.length_b   1.000
_cell.length_c   1.000
_cell.angle_alpha   90.00
_cell.angle_beta   90.00
_cell.angle_gamma   90.00
#
_symmetry.space_group_name_H-M   'P 1'
#
loop_
_entity.id
_entity.type
_entity.pdbx_description
1 polymer ?
#
loop_
_entity_poly.entity_id
_entity_poly.type
_entity_poly.pdbx_seq_one_letter_code
_entity_poly.pdbx_strand_id
1 'polypeptide(L)'
;MKGKISKTVLLLVMALVLLTQPVAAAGKTVKVKVTFVSATLVENNHVGNEWWWGGYVNGKELEEGSSVTLDVSSAGTIKLQAEAQELDKIPEEGSKSATVKVSSITSAVTKSLNVTVVENRGRYSGNTATWKFEFKVEKVK
;
A
#
# COMPACT_ATOMS: atom_id res chain seq x y z
N MET A 1 5.28 -35.15 53.69
CA MET A 1 3.87 -35.12 53.23
C MET A 1 3.85 -34.57 51.80
N LYS A 2 3.63 -35.42 50.78
CA LYS A 2 3.63 -34.99 49.37
C LYS A 2 2.19 -34.61 49.00
N GLY A 3 1.89 -33.31 48.95
CA GLY A 3 0.55 -32.81 48.61
C GLY A 3 0.15 -33.22 47.20
N LYS A 4 -0.91 -34.02 47.06
CA LYS A 4 -1.52 -34.36 45.77
C LYS A 4 -2.45 -33.21 45.39
N ILE A 5 -1.98 -32.33 44.50
CA ILE A 5 -2.83 -31.29 43.91
C ILE A 5 -3.92 -31.99 43.09
N SER A 6 -5.18 -31.77 43.45
CA SER A 6 -6.33 -32.38 42.77
C SER A 6 -6.44 -31.85 41.35
N LYS A 7 -6.61 -32.75 40.36
CA LYS A 7 -6.78 -32.41 38.93
C LYS A 7 -7.90 -31.37 38.69
N THR A 8 -8.90 -31.33 39.57
CA THR A 8 -10.01 -30.37 39.53
C THR A 8 -9.59 -28.93 39.84
N VAL A 9 -8.62 -28.75 40.75
CA VAL A 9 -8.06 -27.42 41.08
C VAL A 9 -7.23 -26.89 39.90
N LEU A 10 -6.49 -27.78 39.22
CA LEU A 10 -5.70 -27.41 38.03
C LEU A 10 -6.60 -26.95 36.87
N LEU A 11 -7.74 -27.61 36.65
CA LEU A 11 -8.73 -27.22 35.63
C LEU A 11 -9.38 -25.86 35.92
N LEU A 12 -9.65 -25.54 37.19
CA LEU A 12 -10.25 -24.27 37.58
C LEU A 12 -9.27 -23.09 37.40
N VAL A 13 -7.99 -23.29 37.71
CA VAL A 13 -6.93 -22.28 37.48
C VAL A 13 -6.73 -22.01 35.98
N MET A 14 -6.82 -23.04 35.15
CA MET A 14 -6.67 -22.91 33.69
C MET A 14 -7.85 -22.17 33.05
N ALA A 15 -9.07 -22.34 33.56
CA ALA A 15 -10.26 -21.60 33.12
C ALA A 15 -10.20 -20.11 33.49
N LEU A 16 -9.54 -19.74 34.59
CA LEU A 16 -9.44 -18.35 35.04
C LEU A 16 -8.45 -17.53 34.18
N VAL A 17 -7.40 -18.15 33.65
CA VAL A 17 -6.42 -17.48 32.76
C VAL A 17 -7.06 -17.05 31.43
N LEU A 18 -8.08 -17.77 30.95
CA LEU A 18 -8.80 -17.45 29.72
C LEU A 18 -9.70 -16.21 29.83
N LEU A 19 -10.02 -15.74 31.05
CA LEU A 19 -10.87 -14.56 31.26
C LEU A 19 -10.11 -13.22 31.18
N THR A 20 -8.78 -13.25 31.15
CA THR A 20 -7.93 -12.04 31.15
C THR A 20 -7.39 -11.66 29.77
N GLN A 21 -7.99 -12.19 28.70
CA GLN A 21 -7.54 -11.80 27.35
C GLN A 21 -7.74 -10.29 27.17
N PRO A 22 -6.68 -9.54 26.81
CA PRO A 22 -6.81 -8.12 26.58
C PRO A 22 -7.76 -7.91 25.41
N VAL A 23 -8.92 -7.32 25.68
CA VAL A 23 -9.81 -6.82 24.63
C VAL A 23 -9.05 -5.71 23.93
N ALA A 24 -8.59 -5.97 22.70
CA ALA A 24 -7.95 -4.96 21.89
C ALA A 24 -8.95 -3.80 21.73
N ALA A 25 -8.66 -2.66 22.34
CA ALA A 25 -9.46 -1.46 22.17
C ALA A 25 -9.48 -1.12 20.68
N ALA A 26 -10.66 -1.11 20.06
CA ALA A 26 -10.81 -0.66 18.69
C ALA A 26 -10.34 0.79 18.60
N GLY A 27 -9.16 1.00 18.01
CA GLY A 27 -8.59 2.33 17.82
C GLY A 27 -9.55 3.21 17.00
N LYS A 28 -9.57 4.51 17.29
CA LYS A 28 -10.39 5.47 16.54
C LYS A 28 -10.13 5.33 15.04
N THR A 29 -11.18 5.13 14.25
CA THR A 29 -11.09 5.12 12.78
C THR A 29 -11.34 6.52 12.24
N VAL A 30 -10.74 6.82 11.10
CA VAL A 30 -10.94 8.06 10.34
C VAL A 30 -11.12 7.73 8.87
N LYS A 31 -11.92 8.55 8.17
CA LYS A 31 -12.09 8.45 6.73
C LYS A 31 -10.97 9.17 6.01
N VAL A 32 -10.27 8.46 5.13
CA VAL A 32 -9.22 9.03 4.28
C VAL A 32 -9.59 8.81 2.83
N LYS A 33 -9.66 9.89 2.06
CA LYS A 33 -9.83 9.85 0.62
C LYS A 33 -8.47 9.80 -0.06
N VAL A 34 -8.30 8.85 -0.97
CA VAL A 34 -7.13 8.74 -1.85
C VAL A 34 -7.62 8.87 -3.28
N THR A 35 -7.00 9.77 -4.04
CA THR A 35 -7.26 9.99 -5.47
C THR A 35 -6.01 9.66 -6.24
N PHE A 36 -6.11 8.80 -7.26
CA PHE A 36 -5.03 8.61 -8.21
C PHE A 36 -5.17 9.72 -9.26
N VAL A 37 -4.30 10.72 -9.18
CA VAL A 37 -4.45 11.98 -9.93
C VAL A 37 -4.00 11.81 -11.37
N SER A 38 -2.82 11.24 -11.59
CA SER A 38 -2.27 11.07 -12.93
C SER A 38 -1.16 10.03 -12.98
N ALA A 39 -0.97 9.44 -14.16
CA ALA A 39 0.25 8.77 -14.58
C ALA A 39 0.84 9.48 -15.80
N THR A 40 2.12 9.78 -15.77
CA THR A 40 2.77 10.50 -16.88
C THR A 40 4.14 9.92 -17.17
N LEU A 41 4.36 9.52 -18.42
CA LEU A 41 5.70 9.19 -18.92
C LEU A 41 6.51 10.48 -19.02
N VAL A 42 7.46 10.69 -18.10
CA VAL A 42 8.26 11.93 -18.01
C VAL A 42 9.59 11.82 -18.72
N GLU A 43 10.07 10.61 -18.95
CA GLU A 43 11.31 10.33 -19.69
C GLU A 43 11.17 9.00 -20.40
N ASN A 44 11.60 8.92 -21.66
CA ASN A 44 11.63 7.67 -22.42
C ASN A 44 12.85 7.65 -23.35
N ASN A 45 13.91 6.99 -22.93
CA ASN A 45 15.11 6.84 -23.75
C ASN A 45 15.01 5.59 -24.64
N HIS A 46 14.07 5.56 -25.59
CA HIS A 46 13.90 4.41 -26.51
C HIS A 46 13.68 3.05 -25.81
N VAL A 47 12.93 3.03 -24.69
CA VAL A 47 12.53 1.75 -24.07
C VAL A 47 11.37 1.17 -24.86
N GLY A 48 10.25 1.89 -24.94
CA GLY A 48 9.04 1.40 -25.61
C GLY A 48 8.09 2.49 -26.07
N ASN A 49 7.11 2.12 -26.88
CA ASN A 49 6.11 3.06 -27.43
C ASN A 49 4.68 2.78 -26.96
N GLU A 50 4.40 1.56 -26.52
CA GLU A 50 3.08 1.14 -26.03
C GLU A 50 3.22 0.73 -24.57
N TRP A 51 2.28 1.18 -23.75
CA TRP A 51 2.43 1.12 -22.30
C TRP A 51 1.11 0.78 -21.63
N TRP A 52 1.21 -0.03 -20.59
CA TRP A 52 0.20 -0.15 -19.54
C TRP A 52 0.72 0.48 -18.26
N TRP A 53 -0.19 1.02 -17.46
CA TRP A 53 0.12 1.56 -16.14
C TRP A 53 -1.03 1.30 -15.17
N GLY A 54 -0.68 1.20 -13.88
CA GLY A 54 -1.62 0.90 -12.81
C GLY A 54 -1.32 1.66 -11.53
N GLY A 55 -2.36 2.18 -10.89
CA GLY A 55 -2.30 2.80 -9.56
C GLY A 55 -3.03 1.95 -8.52
N TYR A 56 -2.45 1.80 -7.34
CA TYR A 56 -2.98 0.91 -6.31
C TYR A 56 -3.00 1.57 -4.93
N VAL A 57 -4.08 1.34 -4.20
CA VAL A 57 -4.27 1.78 -2.82
C VAL A 57 -4.60 0.58 -1.95
N ASN A 58 -3.75 0.30 -0.95
CA ASN A 58 -3.84 -0.90 -0.11
C ASN A 58 -3.97 -2.21 -0.92
N GLY A 59 -3.28 -2.28 -2.06
CA GLY A 59 -3.29 -3.45 -2.95
C GLY A 59 -4.52 -3.58 -3.84
N LYS A 60 -5.47 -2.63 -3.79
CA LYS A 60 -6.59 -2.55 -4.72
C LYS A 60 -6.29 -1.55 -5.81
N GLU A 61 -6.53 -1.94 -7.04
CA GLU A 61 -6.39 -1.07 -8.19
C GLU A 61 -7.36 0.11 -8.11
N LEU A 62 -6.91 1.26 -8.57
CA LEU A 62 -7.66 2.49 -8.68
C LEU A 62 -7.37 3.07 -10.06
N GLU A 63 -8.42 3.38 -10.81
CA GLU A 63 -8.30 4.01 -12.11
C GLU A 63 -7.73 5.44 -11.99
N GLU A 64 -7.02 5.88 -13.02
CA GLU A 64 -6.55 7.26 -13.11
C GLU A 64 -7.72 8.25 -13.10
N GLY A 65 -7.58 9.34 -12.35
CA GLY A 65 -8.64 10.31 -12.09
C GLY A 65 -9.68 9.87 -11.04
N SER A 66 -9.72 8.59 -10.68
CA SER A 66 -10.67 8.05 -9.71
C SER A 66 -10.19 8.18 -8.27
N SER A 67 -11.13 8.01 -7.34
CA SER A 67 -10.85 8.10 -5.90
C SER A 67 -11.55 7.00 -5.09
N VAL A 68 -10.93 6.63 -3.97
CA VAL A 68 -11.47 5.70 -2.99
C VAL A 68 -11.47 6.36 -1.60
N THR A 69 -12.52 6.12 -0.81
CA THR A 69 -12.55 6.50 0.60
C THR A 69 -12.35 5.27 1.46
N LEU A 70 -11.39 5.34 2.38
CA LEU A 70 -10.99 4.25 3.26
C LEU A 70 -11.34 4.59 4.70
N ASP A 71 -11.91 3.64 5.43
CA ASP A 71 -11.98 3.68 6.88
C ASP A 71 -10.68 3.07 7.45
N VAL A 72 -9.81 3.90 8.00
CA VAL A 72 -8.48 3.49 8.48
C VAL A 72 -8.32 3.90 9.94
N SER A 73 -7.65 3.06 10.74
CA SER A 73 -7.23 3.44 12.10
C SER A 73 -6.44 4.75 12.07
N SER A 74 -6.69 5.64 13.03
CA SER A 74 -5.96 6.92 13.18
C SER A 74 -4.47 6.74 13.40
N ALA A 75 -4.06 5.57 13.92
CA ALA A 75 -2.66 5.16 14.08
C ALA A 75 -2.16 4.26 12.92
N GLY A 76 -3.03 3.97 11.95
CA GLY A 76 -2.75 3.09 10.83
C GLY A 76 -1.95 3.74 9.71
N THR A 77 -1.84 3.00 8.61
CA THR A 77 -1.12 3.42 7.41
C THR A 77 -1.91 3.10 6.16
N ILE A 78 -1.59 3.80 5.06
CA ILE A 78 -2.12 3.57 3.73
C ILE A 78 -0.93 3.28 2.81
N LYS A 79 -0.96 2.17 2.09
CA LYS A 79 0.03 1.81 1.07
C LYS A 79 -0.43 2.34 -0.27
N LEU A 80 0.42 3.12 -0.92
CA LEU A 80 0.30 3.55 -2.31
C LEU A 80 1.28 2.73 -3.14
N GLN A 81 0.86 2.27 -4.30
CA GLN A 81 1.71 1.53 -5.23
C GLN A 81 1.39 1.97 -6.67
N ALA A 82 2.42 2.00 -7.51
CA ALA A 82 2.34 2.36 -8.90
C ALA A 82 3.18 1.40 -9.73
N GLU A 83 2.70 1.09 -10.93
CA GLU A 83 3.29 0.14 -11.86
C GLU A 83 3.22 0.68 -13.28
N ALA A 84 4.26 0.42 -14.06
CA ALA A 84 4.32 0.71 -15.49
C ALA A 84 4.95 -0.48 -16.21
N GLN A 85 4.39 -0.86 -17.34
CA GLN A 85 4.83 -1.99 -18.14
C GLN A 85 4.81 -1.61 -19.62
N GLU A 86 5.88 -1.94 -20.33
CA GLU A 86 5.91 -1.87 -21.78
C GLU A 86 5.08 -3.01 -22.39
N LEU A 87 4.28 -2.70 -23.42
CA LEU A 87 3.45 -3.67 -24.12
C LEU A 87 4.14 -4.19 -25.38
N ASP A 88 5.23 -4.93 -25.21
CA ASP A 88 5.89 -5.68 -26.29
C ASP A 88 5.70 -7.20 -26.10
N LYS A 89 6.23 -8.00 -27.04
CA LYS A 89 6.24 -9.47 -26.99
C LYS A 89 6.89 -9.99 -25.71
N ILE A 90 7.91 -9.30 -25.20
CA ILE A 90 8.48 -9.61 -23.89
C ILE A 90 8.50 -8.32 -23.07
N PRO A 91 7.47 -8.09 -22.25
CA PRO A 91 7.33 -6.88 -21.46
C PRO A 91 8.49 -6.66 -20.48
N GLU A 92 8.95 -5.43 -20.40
CA GLU A 92 9.75 -4.93 -19.28
C GLU A 92 8.83 -4.10 -18.37
N GLU A 93 9.00 -4.24 -17.06
CA GLU A 93 8.12 -3.65 -16.05
C GLU A 93 8.89 -2.95 -14.93
N GLY A 94 8.21 -2.05 -14.23
CA GLY A 94 8.73 -1.36 -13.06
C GLY A 94 7.62 -1.09 -12.06
N SER A 95 7.98 -1.01 -10.78
CA SER A 95 7.03 -0.66 -9.72
C SER A 95 7.66 0.19 -8.62
N LYS A 96 6.82 0.97 -7.92
CA LYS A 96 7.21 1.73 -6.75
C LYS A 96 6.08 1.74 -5.72
N SER A 97 6.44 1.76 -4.44
CA SER A 97 5.48 1.87 -3.34
C SER A 97 5.89 2.95 -2.34
N ALA A 98 4.90 3.53 -1.66
CA ALA A 98 5.09 4.37 -0.49
C ALA A 98 4.03 4.09 0.58
N THR A 99 4.38 4.37 1.83
CA THR A 99 3.48 4.22 2.97
C THR A 99 3.20 5.59 3.58
N VAL A 100 1.92 5.93 3.72
CA VAL A 100 1.45 7.16 4.36
C VAL A 100 0.90 6.83 5.74
N LYS A 101 1.46 7.42 6.80
CA LYS A 101 0.90 7.31 8.16
C LYS A 101 -0.34 8.18 8.26
N VAL A 102 -1.44 7.65 8.77
CA VAL A 102 -2.70 8.41 8.90
C VAL A 102 -2.56 9.60 9.86
N SER A 103 -1.75 9.43 10.90
CA SER A 103 -1.43 10.47 11.87
C SER A 103 -0.70 11.67 11.26
N SER A 104 0.08 11.48 10.18
CA SER A 104 0.79 12.59 9.52
C SER A 104 -0.08 13.40 8.54
N ILE A 105 -1.31 12.96 8.25
CA ILE A 105 -2.22 13.68 7.36
C ILE A 105 -2.90 14.79 8.17
N THR A 106 -2.34 15.99 8.15
CA THR A 106 -2.94 17.20 8.77
C THR A 106 -3.71 18.04 7.75
N SER A 107 -3.33 17.94 6.48
CA SER A 107 -3.97 18.57 5.32
C SER A 107 -3.83 17.66 4.10
N ALA A 108 -4.48 18.02 3.00
CA ALA A 108 -4.33 17.30 1.74
C ALA A 108 -2.87 17.33 1.27
N VAL A 109 -2.33 16.18 0.86
CA VAL A 109 -0.97 16.03 0.36
C VAL A 109 -0.95 15.22 -0.92
N THR A 110 -0.19 15.65 -1.91
CA THR A 110 0.11 14.85 -3.11
C THR A 110 1.41 14.10 -2.91
N LYS A 111 1.38 12.78 -3.13
CA LYS A 111 2.55 11.89 -3.10
C LYS A 111 2.89 11.50 -4.53
N SER A 112 4.13 11.74 -4.92
CA SER A 112 4.68 11.35 -6.22
C SER A 112 5.44 10.03 -6.08
N LEU A 113 5.17 9.08 -6.96
CA LEU A 113 5.96 7.86 -7.13
C LEU A 113 6.58 7.86 -8.52
N ASN A 114 7.91 7.82 -8.58
CA ASN A 114 8.62 7.65 -9.85
C ASN A 114 8.93 6.17 -10.02
N VAL A 115 8.38 5.58 -11.09
CA VAL A 115 8.60 4.20 -11.52
C VAL A 115 9.57 4.24 -12.68
N THR A 116 10.62 3.43 -12.61
CA THR A 116 11.61 3.30 -13.69
C THR A 116 11.50 1.90 -14.29
N VAL A 117 11.34 1.85 -15.61
CA VAL A 117 11.38 0.64 -16.43
C VAL A 117 12.72 0.64 -17.17
N VAL A 118 13.39 -0.51 -17.19
CA VAL A 118 14.73 -0.67 -17.78
C VAL A 118 14.64 -1.67 -18.93
N GLU A 119 15.08 -1.27 -20.13
CA GLU A 119 15.23 -2.17 -21.27
C GLU A 119 16.40 -3.13 -20.98
N ASN A 120 16.15 -4.42 -20.93
CA ASN A 120 17.18 -5.40 -20.58
C ASN A 120 17.79 -6.10 -21.81
N ARG A 121 17.43 -5.68 -23.02
CA ARG A 121 17.70 -6.41 -24.26
C ARG A 121 17.92 -5.51 -25.47
N GLY A 122 18.41 -6.14 -26.55
CA GLY A 122 18.58 -5.49 -27.85
C GLY A 122 19.58 -4.34 -27.84
N ARG A 123 19.45 -3.47 -28.86
CA ARG A 123 20.34 -2.32 -29.07
C ARG A 123 20.26 -1.27 -27.96
N TYR A 124 19.11 -1.20 -27.28
CA TYR A 124 18.80 -0.19 -26.28
C TYR A 124 18.92 -0.72 -24.84
N SER A 125 19.52 -1.89 -24.64
CA SER A 125 19.76 -2.46 -23.31
C SER A 125 20.46 -1.47 -22.37
N GLY A 126 19.90 -1.32 -21.17
CA GLY A 126 20.31 -0.36 -20.15
C GLY A 126 19.59 0.98 -20.22
N ASN A 127 18.86 1.27 -21.30
CA ASN A 127 18.04 2.47 -21.37
C ASN A 127 16.84 2.40 -20.42
N THR A 128 16.34 3.58 -20.06
CA THR A 128 15.27 3.72 -19.07
C THR A 128 14.11 4.57 -19.56
N ALA A 129 12.91 4.22 -19.10
CA ALA A 129 11.73 5.06 -19.13
C ALA A 129 11.29 5.33 -17.69
N THR A 130 10.96 6.58 -17.39
CA THR A 130 10.47 6.98 -16.07
C THR A 130 9.04 7.47 -16.17
N TRP A 131 8.17 6.86 -15.38
CA TRP A 131 6.79 7.25 -15.18
C TRP A 131 6.63 7.94 -13.83
N LYS A 132 5.95 9.07 -13.81
CA LYS A 132 5.57 9.80 -12.60
C LYS A 132 4.09 9.58 -12.31
N PHE A 133 3.80 9.03 -11.15
CA PHE A 133 2.45 8.79 -10.64
C PHE A 133 2.16 9.73 -9.48
N GLU A 134 1.00 10.38 -9.50
CA GLU A 134 0.60 11.31 -8.44
C GLU A 134 -0.65 10.80 -7.70
N PHE A 135 -0.56 10.73 -6.37
CA PHE A 135 -1.67 10.34 -5.50
C PHE A 135 -1.98 11.47 -4.52
N LYS A 136 -3.21 12.00 -4.55
CA LYS A 136 -3.67 12.95 -3.54
C LYS A 136 -4.28 12.18 -2.37
N VAL A 137 -3.84 12.49 -1.15
CA VAL A 137 -4.30 11.87 0.09
C VAL A 137 -4.82 12.95 1.03
N GLU A 138 -6.06 12.80 1.52
CA GLU A 138 -6.68 13.77 2.43
C GLU A 138 -7.65 13.11 3.42
N LYS A 139 -7.70 13.61 4.66
CA LYS A 139 -8.74 13.22 5.61
C LYS A 139 -10.07 13.83 5.18
N VAL A 140 -11.12 13.02 5.18
CA VAL A 140 -12.50 13.49 4.97
C VAL A 140 -12.97 14.08 6.30
N LYS A 141 -13.50 15.30 6.26
CA LYS A 141 -14.08 15.97 7.43
C LYS A 141 -15.44 15.36 7.77
#